data_AF-A0A2T9ZM11-F1
#
_entry.id   AF-A0A2T9ZM11-F1
#
_cell.length_a   1.000
_cell.length_b   1.000
_cell.length_c   1.000
_cell.angle_alpha   90.00
_cell.angle_beta   90.00
_cell.angle_gamma   90.00
#
_symmetry.space_group_name_H-M   'P 1'
#
loop_
_entity.id
_entity.type
_entity.pdbx_description
1 polymer ?
#
loop_
_entity_poly.entity_id
_entity_poly.type
_entity_poly.pdbx_seq_one_letter_code
_entity_poly.pdbx_strand_id
1 'polypeptide(L)'
;MAIKKIAFVAMPFGIKETGCSDKTAAPSKVDFDALWNHAYYPALEQEGYLPVRADMQEGSLIIRDMVAQLILADLVVADISIPNANVYYETGLRHGGSIRGCLLFSANWADPVFDLAQIRRSHYTLDTDTPSEQDYQQIQQEIMQGLRGLNISTNPVRELIDRNLMLQGESAHLNEVRDEVIRFQTDVRACKIKTNAQEAKQAASRILSRYDLAKLPDYSIRELFELVRDVLGWQSLRDFYIQLNSKQRKTPFFQEQIALAESKTGDVDQAIAEIETLIDEYGNSGERCRLLGGFYKQRYFDLDNARKKRLALQASIKHYETGLKLDLNDYGCARNLLVLYPLADKGAYEKAASDMAAHILQVCDHKQLLNTGDNWVDAARLLVAFHQADLSRARELADAVALQELANWEIALCIEFLEILVEQMPETSQGDFHRLIDDFKSDISIEQKDLVQGLKASLMEAGVDYRKYQIIKARAAKKGEEVVSVVASGRETVNVANKGDYVVENQTGAKERYIVSGAKFEQRYTEETQLDGGWSTYMPQGRVKGIAVDRGILNLFDQQGSFYITAPWGEAQYVEEGDMFVTTLPLQDDMEIYRIARKEFSETYESI
;
A
#
# COMPACT_ATOMS: atom_id res chain seq x y z
N MET A 1 -60.68 31.93 -10.94
CA MET A 1 -60.14 31.03 -11.98
C MET A 1 -59.19 30.06 -11.31
N ALA A 2 -59.28 28.76 -11.57
CA ALA A 2 -58.27 27.80 -11.12
C ALA A 2 -56.97 28.07 -11.90
N ILE A 3 -55.82 27.96 -11.23
CA ILE A 3 -54.51 28.07 -11.89
C ILE A 3 -54.37 26.89 -12.85
N LYS A 4 -54.09 27.15 -14.14
CA LYS A 4 -53.82 26.08 -15.12
C LYS A 4 -52.51 25.39 -14.76
N LYS A 5 -52.51 24.05 -14.79
CA LYS A 5 -51.30 23.22 -14.60
C LYS A 5 -50.38 23.34 -15.80
N ILE A 6 -49.07 23.28 -15.60
CA ILE A 6 -48.07 23.39 -16.68
C ILE A 6 -47.78 22.01 -17.28
N ALA A 7 -47.89 21.89 -18.59
CA ALA A 7 -47.45 20.72 -19.35
C ALA A 7 -46.23 21.07 -20.19
N PHE A 8 -45.07 20.53 -19.82
CA PHE A 8 -43.83 20.70 -20.59
C PHE A 8 -43.74 19.60 -21.66
N VAL A 9 -43.46 19.95 -22.90
CA VAL A 9 -43.36 19.02 -24.02
C VAL A 9 -41.93 18.96 -24.53
N ALA A 10 -41.32 17.80 -24.32
CA ALA A 10 -40.03 17.40 -24.84
C ALA A 10 -40.26 16.70 -26.19
N MET A 11 -39.97 17.38 -27.29
CA MET A 11 -40.13 16.84 -28.64
C MET A 11 -39.05 17.39 -29.57
N PRO A 12 -38.73 16.70 -30.69
CA PRO A 12 -37.90 17.29 -31.74
C PRO A 12 -38.52 18.57 -32.29
N PHE A 13 -37.70 19.43 -32.91
CA PHE A 13 -38.14 20.68 -33.54
C PHE A 13 -37.91 20.65 -35.05
N GLY A 14 -38.73 21.39 -35.81
CA GLY A 14 -38.64 21.44 -37.27
C GLY A 14 -38.91 20.11 -37.96
N ILE A 15 -38.50 20.06 -39.24
CA ILE A 15 -38.66 18.86 -40.07
C ILE A 15 -37.49 17.90 -39.83
N LYS A 16 -37.79 16.64 -39.51
CA LYS A 16 -36.79 15.58 -39.27
C LYS A 16 -37.11 14.33 -40.08
N GLU A 17 -36.07 13.70 -40.60
CA GLU A 17 -36.17 12.37 -41.22
C GLU A 17 -36.55 11.33 -40.17
N THR A 18 -37.42 10.39 -40.53
CA THR A 18 -37.86 9.32 -39.63
C THR A 18 -36.84 8.20 -39.51
N GLY A 19 -36.00 8.02 -40.53
CA GLY A 19 -35.04 6.92 -40.61
C GLY A 19 -35.68 5.55 -40.87
N CYS A 20 -37.00 5.49 -41.08
CA CYS A 20 -37.73 4.26 -41.39
C CYS A 20 -37.42 3.79 -42.82
N SER A 21 -36.98 2.54 -42.96
CA SER A 21 -36.67 1.92 -44.25
C SER A 21 -37.91 1.47 -45.02
N ASP A 22 -39.02 1.20 -44.33
CA ASP A 22 -40.31 0.82 -44.92
C ASP A 22 -41.21 2.04 -45.14
N LYS A 23 -41.19 2.58 -46.36
CA LYS A 23 -41.96 3.76 -46.77
C LYS A 23 -43.46 3.50 -46.97
N THR A 24 -43.91 2.24 -46.83
CA THR A 24 -45.33 1.91 -47.04
C THR A 24 -46.17 2.05 -45.77
N ALA A 25 -45.52 2.21 -44.61
CA ALA A 25 -46.16 2.31 -43.29
C ALA A 25 -45.67 3.49 -42.42
N ALA A 26 -44.74 4.32 -42.92
CA ALA A 26 -44.21 5.47 -42.20
C ALA A 26 -43.83 6.61 -43.17
N PRO A 27 -44.01 7.89 -42.77
CA PRO A 27 -43.52 9.03 -43.53
C PRO A 27 -41.99 9.01 -43.60
N SER A 28 -41.42 9.57 -44.66
CA SER A 28 -39.98 9.81 -44.77
C SER A 28 -39.51 10.90 -43.82
N LYS A 29 -40.37 11.89 -43.55
CA LYS A 29 -40.08 13.01 -42.66
C LYS A 29 -41.31 13.42 -41.86
N VAL A 30 -41.07 13.96 -40.66
CA VAL A 30 -42.11 14.53 -39.81
C VAL A 30 -41.80 16.00 -39.56
N ASP A 31 -42.81 16.85 -39.75
CA ASP A 31 -42.76 18.24 -39.31
C ASP A 31 -43.26 18.33 -37.86
N PHE A 32 -42.31 18.44 -36.93
CA PHE A 32 -42.61 18.51 -35.50
C PHE A 32 -43.14 19.90 -35.08
N ASP A 33 -42.94 20.94 -35.89
CA ASP A 33 -43.55 22.24 -35.64
C ASP A 33 -45.03 22.23 -36.00
N ALA A 34 -45.39 21.60 -37.12
CA ALA A 34 -46.79 21.37 -37.47
C ALA A 34 -47.48 20.44 -36.46
N LEU A 35 -46.82 19.37 -36.04
CA LEU A 35 -47.34 18.45 -35.02
C LEU A 35 -47.59 19.13 -33.67
N TRP A 36 -46.70 20.05 -33.26
CA TRP A 36 -46.89 20.88 -32.08
C TRP A 36 -48.12 21.78 -32.20
N ASN A 37 -48.19 22.58 -33.27
CA ASN A 37 -49.20 23.62 -33.45
C ASN A 37 -50.61 23.04 -33.67
N HIS A 38 -50.72 21.97 -34.45
CA HIS A 38 -52.02 21.42 -34.87
C HIS A 38 -52.51 20.27 -33.97
N ALA A 39 -51.63 19.60 -33.21
CA ALA A 39 -52.03 18.46 -32.38
C ALA A 39 -51.66 18.60 -30.90
N TYR A 40 -50.38 18.68 -30.51
CA TYR A 40 -49.99 18.68 -29.09
C TYR A 40 -50.50 19.89 -28.32
N TYR A 41 -50.31 21.11 -28.85
CA TYR A 41 -50.76 22.34 -28.21
C TYR A 41 -52.29 22.35 -27.98
N PRO A 42 -53.14 22.16 -29.00
CA PRO A 42 -54.58 22.17 -28.80
C PRO A 42 -55.07 20.99 -27.95
N ALA A 43 -54.44 19.80 -28.02
CA ALA A 43 -54.76 18.67 -27.14
C ALA A 43 -54.54 19.02 -25.66
N LEU A 44 -53.36 19.55 -25.33
CA LEU A 44 -53.00 19.90 -23.94
C LEU A 44 -53.84 21.07 -23.41
N GLU A 45 -54.12 22.08 -24.25
CA GLU A 45 -54.97 23.21 -23.86
C GLU A 45 -56.40 22.74 -23.56
N GLN A 46 -56.96 21.85 -24.38
CA GLN A 46 -58.30 21.30 -24.19
C GLN A 46 -58.41 20.39 -22.95
N GLU A 47 -57.32 19.70 -22.58
CA GLU A 47 -57.20 18.97 -21.31
C GLU A 47 -56.92 19.88 -20.10
N GLY A 48 -56.90 21.21 -20.28
CA GLY A 48 -56.80 22.19 -19.21
C GLY A 48 -55.38 22.53 -18.76
N TYR A 49 -54.36 22.13 -19.52
CA TYR A 49 -52.96 22.48 -19.25
C TYR A 49 -52.57 23.81 -19.92
N LEU A 50 -51.49 24.40 -19.44
CA LEU A 50 -50.71 25.43 -20.11
C LEU A 50 -49.50 24.74 -20.78
N PRO A 51 -49.52 24.55 -22.12
CA PRO A 51 -48.45 23.85 -22.83
C PRO A 51 -47.20 24.73 -22.95
N VAL A 52 -46.03 24.15 -22.71
CA VAL A 52 -44.71 24.78 -22.89
C VAL A 52 -43.83 23.82 -23.70
N ARG A 53 -43.28 24.26 -24.82
CA ARG A 53 -42.31 23.47 -25.62
C ARG A 53 -40.88 23.93 -25.33
N ALA A 54 -39.95 22.97 -25.28
CA ALA A 54 -38.56 23.19 -24.86
C ALA A 54 -37.77 24.24 -25.67
N ASP A 55 -38.14 24.47 -26.93
CA ASP A 55 -37.41 25.31 -27.90
C ASP A 55 -37.99 26.73 -28.09
N MET A 56 -39.18 27.04 -27.55
CA MET A 56 -39.86 28.33 -27.75
C MET A 56 -39.42 29.43 -26.77
N GLN A 57 -38.30 29.26 -26.07
CA GLN A 57 -37.75 30.28 -25.16
C GLN A 57 -36.54 30.97 -25.81
N GLU A 58 -36.72 32.23 -26.21
CA GLU A 58 -35.65 33.08 -26.74
C GLU A 58 -34.58 33.32 -25.65
N GLY A 59 -33.43 32.66 -25.81
CA GLY A 59 -32.26 32.81 -24.96
C GLY A 59 -31.42 31.54 -24.96
N SER A 60 -30.10 31.64 -24.79
CA SER A 60 -29.27 30.46 -24.53
C SER A 60 -29.76 29.82 -23.23
N LEU A 61 -30.61 28.79 -23.33
CA LEU A 61 -31.11 28.03 -22.19
C LEU A 61 -29.92 27.56 -21.35
N ILE A 62 -29.76 28.16 -20.17
CA ILE A 62 -28.86 27.64 -19.16
C ILE A 62 -29.44 26.28 -18.79
N ILE A 63 -28.65 25.21 -18.87
CA ILE A 63 -29.10 23.83 -18.60
C ILE A 63 -29.91 23.70 -17.29
N ARG A 64 -29.60 24.57 -16.32
CA ARG A 64 -30.30 24.72 -15.05
C ARG A 64 -31.78 25.06 -15.19
N ASP A 65 -32.16 25.93 -16.13
CA ASP A 65 -33.55 26.38 -16.32
C ASP A 65 -34.38 25.30 -16.99
N MET A 66 -33.83 24.60 -17.98
CA MET A 66 -34.46 23.43 -18.60
C MET A 66 -34.70 22.32 -17.56
N VAL A 67 -33.70 22.00 -16.73
CA VAL A 67 -33.84 21.03 -15.63
C VAL A 67 -34.92 21.48 -14.64
N ALA A 68 -34.94 22.76 -14.25
CA ALA A 68 -35.96 23.29 -13.35
C ALA A 68 -37.38 23.13 -13.93
N GLN A 69 -37.56 23.41 -15.22
CA GLN A 69 -38.86 23.24 -15.90
C GLN A 69 -39.29 21.78 -15.94
N LEU A 70 -38.38 20.86 -16.27
CA LEU A 70 -38.66 19.42 -16.23
C LEU A 70 -39.04 18.94 -14.82
N ILE A 71 -38.44 19.48 -13.76
CA ILE A 71 -38.77 19.07 -12.39
C ILE A 71 -40.11 19.70 -11.93
N LEU A 72 -40.33 20.98 -12.25
CA LEU A 72 -41.46 21.76 -11.73
C LEU A 72 -42.75 21.61 -12.53
N ALA A 73 -42.70 21.20 -13.79
CA ALA A 73 -43.91 20.98 -14.59
C ALA A 73 -44.82 19.94 -13.94
N ASP A 74 -46.13 20.22 -13.94
CA ASP A 74 -47.15 19.28 -13.44
C ASP A 74 -47.21 18.01 -14.30
N LEU A 75 -46.95 18.17 -15.60
CA LEU A 75 -46.91 17.11 -16.60
C LEU A 75 -45.72 17.34 -17.54
N VAL A 76 -44.99 16.27 -17.87
CA VAL A 76 -44.05 16.22 -18.98
C VAL A 76 -44.59 15.24 -20.01
N VAL A 77 -44.63 15.66 -21.27
CA VAL A 77 -44.94 14.82 -22.42
C VAL A 77 -43.68 14.70 -23.25
N ALA A 78 -43.18 13.49 -23.45
CA ALA A 78 -42.00 13.23 -24.26
C ALA A 78 -42.37 12.50 -25.54
N ASP A 79 -42.15 13.13 -26.69
CA ASP A 79 -42.34 12.53 -28.00
C ASP A 79 -41.05 11.82 -28.43
N ILE A 80 -41.08 10.49 -28.36
CA ILE A 80 -39.96 9.61 -28.71
C ILE A 80 -40.16 8.93 -30.07
N SER A 81 -40.85 9.60 -31.00
CA SER A 81 -41.13 9.02 -32.34
C SER A 81 -39.88 8.76 -33.16
N ILE A 82 -38.84 9.57 -32.97
CA ILE A 82 -37.53 9.42 -33.60
C ILE A 82 -36.42 9.41 -32.54
N PRO A 83 -35.24 8.81 -32.81
CA PRO A 83 -34.13 8.81 -31.88
C PRO A 83 -33.50 10.20 -31.73
N ASN A 84 -34.01 10.96 -30.75
CA ASN A 84 -33.52 12.29 -30.40
C ASN A 84 -32.84 12.27 -29.02
N ALA A 85 -31.52 12.46 -29.01
CA ALA A 85 -30.71 12.43 -27.79
C ALA A 85 -31.14 13.45 -26.73
N ASN A 86 -31.64 14.63 -27.14
CA ASN A 86 -32.11 15.65 -26.21
C ASN A 86 -33.40 15.19 -25.51
N VAL A 87 -34.37 14.70 -26.27
CA VAL A 87 -35.63 14.19 -25.69
C VAL A 87 -35.37 13.02 -24.74
N TYR A 88 -34.42 12.14 -25.07
CA TYR A 88 -34.01 11.04 -24.17
C TYR A 88 -33.37 11.56 -22.88
N TYR A 89 -32.50 12.57 -22.98
CA TYR A 89 -31.89 13.22 -21.83
C TYR A 89 -32.93 13.88 -20.92
N GLU A 90 -33.88 14.64 -21.49
CA GLU A 90 -34.96 15.30 -20.77
C GLU A 90 -35.90 14.30 -20.09
N THR A 91 -36.22 13.20 -20.78
CA THR A 91 -37.01 12.09 -20.23
C THR A 91 -36.30 11.45 -19.04
N GLY A 92 -35.00 11.18 -19.16
CA GLY A 92 -34.19 10.63 -18.06
C GLY A 92 -34.13 11.56 -16.85
N LEU A 93 -33.92 12.86 -17.08
CA LEU A 93 -33.94 13.88 -16.03
C LEU A 93 -35.31 13.95 -15.34
N ARG A 94 -36.41 13.89 -16.09
CA ARG A 94 -37.76 13.87 -15.51
C ARG A 94 -37.99 12.62 -14.68
N HIS A 95 -37.57 11.44 -15.17
CA HIS A 95 -37.71 10.18 -14.44
C HIS A 95 -36.97 10.20 -13.09
N GLY A 96 -35.75 10.76 -13.05
CA GLY A 96 -34.98 10.86 -11.81
C GLY A 96 -35.37 12.03 -10.91
N GLY A 97 -35.82 13.15 -11.48
CA GLY A 97 -36.02 14.42 -10.77
C GLY A 97 -37.44 14.70 -10.28
N SER A 98 -38.45 13.94 -10.72
CA SER A 98 -39.84 14.19 -10.30
C SER A 98 -40.64 12.90 -10.08
N ILE A 99 -41.56 12.97 -9.12
CA ILE A 99 -42.35 11.84 -8.60
C ILE A 99 -43.56 11.49 -9.49
N ARG A 100 -44.00 12.38 -10.41
CA ARG A 100 -45.25 12.19 -11.19
C ARG A 100 -45.18 12.79 -12.58
N GLY A 101 -46.08 12.35 -13.47
CA GLY A 101 -46.45 13.07 -14.68
C GLY A 101 -45.35 13.11 -15.73
N CYS A 102 -44.89 11.96 -16.22
CA CYS A 102 -44.09 11.86 -17.44
C CYS A 102 -44.74 10.84 -18.38
N LEU A 103 -45.24 11.31 -19.51
CA LEU A 103 -45.95 10.49 -20.49
C LEU A 103 -45.11 10.37 -21.76
N LEU A 104 -44.83 9.13 -22.16
CA LEU A 104 -44.15 8.86 -23.42
C LEU A 104 -45.19 8.74 -24.52
N PHE A 105 -44.99 9.48 -25.59
CA PHE A 105 -45.76 9.42 -26.81
C PHE A 105 -44.88 9.06 -27.99
N SER A 106 -45.49 8.47 -29.00
CA SER A 106 -44.80 8.11 -30.23
C SER A 106 -45.76 7.87 -31.37
N ALA A 107 -45.30 8.11 -32.59
CA ALA A 107 -45.97 7.60 -33.78
C ALA A 107 -46.07 6.07 -33.75
N ASN A 108 -47.08 5.54 -34.43
CA ASN A 108 -47.38 4.11 -34.55
C ASN A 108 -46.21 3.27 -35.14
N TRP A 109 -45.35 3.88 -35.96
CA TRP A 109 -44.19 3.24 -36.57
C TRP A 109 -42.87 3.42 -35.79
N ALA A 110 -42.88 4.16 -34.69
CA ALA A 110 -41.66 4.51 -33.96
C ALA A 110 -41.00 3.28 -33.32
N ASP A 111 -39.67 3.17 -33.42
CA ASP A 111 -38.87 2.10 -32.82
C ASP A 111 -37.83 2.69 -31.83
N PRO A 112 -38.19 2.89 -30.54
CA PRO A 112 -37.28 3.44 -29.55
C PRO A 112 -36.13 2.50 -29.18
N VAL A 113 -35.12 3.06 -28.51
CA VAL A 113 -34.03 2.29 -27.91
C VAL A 113 -34.54 1.29 -26.87
N PHE A 114 -33.81 0.17 -26.71
CA PHE A 114 -34.20 -1.01 -25.93
C PHE A 114 -34.90 -0.69 -24.59
N ASP A 115 -34.30 0.15 -23.74
CA ASP A 115 -34.84 0.46 -22.42
C ASP A 115 -36.15 1.27 -22.47
N LEU A 116 -36.25 2.26 -23.36
CA LEU A 116 -37.46 3.08 -23.52
C LEU A 116 -38.60 2.31 -24.19
N ALA A 117 -38.29 1.31 -25.03
CA ALA A 117 -39.28 0.43 -25.62
C ALA A 117 -40.00 -0.45 -24.58
N GLN A 118 -39.39 -0.68 -23.41
CA GLN A 118 -40.02 -1.39 -22.29
C GLN A 118 -40.96 -0.50 -21.46
N ILE A 119 -40.91 0.82 -21.64
CA ILE A 119 -41.75 1.76 -20.88
C ILE A 119 -43.08 1.97 -21.61
N ARG A 120 -44.19 1.93 -20.86
CA ARG A 120 -45.53 2.16 -21.40
C ARG A 120 -45.60 3.53 -22.07
N ARG A 121 -46.06 3.54 -23.32
CA ARG A 121 -46.23 4.74 -24.15
C ARG A 121 -47.59 4.74 -24.84
N SER A 122 -48.06 5.94 -25.17
CA SER A 122 -49.25 6.14 -25.99
C SER A 122 -48.85 6.37 -27.45
N HIS A 123 -49.68 5.88 -28.36
CA HIS A 123 -49.43 5.98 -29.79
C HIS A 123 -50.39 6.97 -30.44
N TYR A 124 -49.89 7.67 -31.46
CA TYR A 124 -50.71 8.38 -32.42
C TYR A 124 -50.39 7.91 -33.84
N THR A 125 -51.35 8.04 -34.75
CA THR A 125 -51.29 7.57 -36.14
C THR A 125 -50.75 8.67 -37.03
N LEU A 126 -49.61 8.43 -37.68
CA LEU A 126 -49.00 9.40 -38.61
C LEU A 126 -48.33 8.66 -39.77
N ASP A 127 -49.09 8.41 -40.84
CA ASP A 127 -48.66 7.52 -41.93
C ASP A 127 -48.32 8.25 -43.25
N THR A 128 -48.31 9.59 -43.25
CA THR A 128 -48.13 10.41 -44.47
C THR A 128 -47.14 11.54 -44.28
N ASP A 129 -46.39 11.85 -45.35
CA ASP A 129 -45.44 12.98 -45.40
C ASP A 129 -46.13 14.35 -45.42
N THR A 130 -47.42 14.40 -45.79
CA THR A 130 -48.22 15.63 -45.86
C THR A 130 -49.56 15.45 -45.15
N PRO A 131 -49.57 15.47 -43.81
CA PRO A 131 -50.80 15.36 -43.04
C PRO A 131 -51.75 16.52 -43.34
N SER A 132 -53.03 16.21 -43.52
CA SER A 132 -54.10 17.20 -43.62
C SER A 132 -54.55 17.67 -42.23
N GLU A 133 -55.34 18.73 -42.16
CA GLU A 133 -55.96 19.17 -40.90
C GLU A 133 -56.83 18.08 -40.25
N GLN A 134 -57.44 17.20 -41.04
CA GLN A 134 -58.22 16.08 -40.51
C GLN A 134 -57.31 15.04 -39.82
N ASP A 135 -56.11 14.80 -40.37
CA ASP A 135 -55.12 13.91 -39.78
C ASP A 135 -54.61 14.48 -38.45
N TYR A 136 -54.32 15.79 -38.39
CA TYR A 136 -53.94 16.43 -37.13
C TYR A 136 -55.04 16.43 -36.08
N GLN A 137 -56.31 16.60 -36.48
CA GLN A 137 -57.46 16.46 -35.57
C GLN A 137 -57.56 15.04 -35.00
N GLN A 138 -57.26 14.01 -35.80
CA GLN A 138 -57.20 12.64 -35.31
C GLN A 138 -56.05 12.45 -34.31
N ILE A 139 -54.84 12.90 -34.65
CA ILE A 139 -53.67 12.83 -33.76
C ILE A 139 -53.95 13.58 -32.44
N GLN A 140 -54.58 14.75 -32.50
CA GLN A 140 -55.02 15.51 -31.33
C GLN A 140 -55.92 14.65 -30.42
N GLN A 141 -56.92 13.97 -30.98
CA GLN A 141 -57.81 13.09 -30.22
C GLN A 141 -57.08 11.91 -29.59
N GLU A 142 -56.15 11.28 -30.32
CA GLU A 142 -55.34 10.17 -29.82
C GLU A 142 -54.40 10.62 -28.69
N ILE A 143 -53.79 11.80 -28.81
CA ILE A 143 -53.00 12.42 -27.74
C ILE A 143 -53.87 12.66 -26.51
N MET A 144 -55.05 13.29 -26.66
CA MET A 144 -55.98 13.51 -25.55
C MET A 144 -56.41 12.20 -24.86
N GLN A 145 -56.63 11.13 -25.63
CA GLN A 145 -56.91 9.81 -25.07
C GLN A 145 -55.73 9.26 -24.28
N GLY A 146 -54.50 9.39 -24.79
CA GLY A 146 -53.28 9.02 -24.08
C GLY A 146 -53.08 9.80 -22.78
N LEU A 147 -53.32 11.11 -22.79
CA LEU A 147 -53.24 11.99 -21.63
C LEU A 147 -54.21 11.52 -20.52
N ARG A 148 -55.44 11.15 -20.90
CA ARG A 148 -56.47 10.66 -19.95
C ARG A 148 -56.19 9.23 -19.47
N GLY A 149 -55.70 8.37 -20.36
CA GLY A 149 -55.47 6.95 -20.12
C GLY A 149 -54.20 6.63 -19.31
N LEU A 150 -53.23 7.55 -19.31
CA LEU A 150 -51.98 7.43 -18.57
C LEU A 150 -51.96 8.28 -17.28
N ASN A 151 -53.13 8.61 -16.74
CA ASN A 151 -53.34 9.53 -15.61
C ASN A 151 -52.52 9.25 -14.33
N ILE A 152 -51.78 8.14 -14.27
CA ILE A 152 -50.84 7.78 -13.20
C ILE A 152 -49.70 6.92 -13.79
N SER A 153 -48.94 7.40 -14.79
CA SER A 153 -47.69 6.69 -15.15
C SER A 153 -46.69 6.86 -14.00
N THR A 154 -46.36 5.76 -13.33
CA THR A 154 -45.18 5.66 -12.48
C THR A 154 -43.99 5.41 -13.38
N ASN A 155 -42.96 6.25 -13.29
CA ASN A 155 -41.71 5.97 -14.02
C ASN A 155 -40.95 4.82 -13.32
N PRO A 156 -40.04 4.11 -14.03
CA PRO A 156 -39.31 2.96 -13.47
C PRO A 156 -38.51 3.29 -12.20
N VAL A 157 -37.94 4.50 -12.10
CA VAL A 157 -37.21 4.96 -10.91
C VAL A 157 -38.16 5.05 -9.72
N ARG A 158 -39.39 5.52 -9.92
CA ARG A 158 -40.38 5.62 -8.86
C ARG A 158 -40.89 4.25 -8.43
N GLU A 159 -41.15 3.32 -9.35
CA GLU A 159 -41.57 1.95 -8.99
C GLU A 159 -40.57 1.30 -8.02
N LEU A 160 -39.27 1.55 -8.22
CA LEU A 160 -38.21 1.09 -7.31
C LEU A 160 -38.23 1.80 -5.94
N ILE A 161 -38.46 3.12 -5.90
CA ILE A 161 -38.49 3.89 -4.64
C ILE A 161 -39.79 3.59 -3.84
N ASP A 162 -40.95 3.53 -4.50
CA ASP A 162 -42.26 3.34 -3.86
C ASP A 162 -42.41 1.96 -3.23
N ARG A 163 -41.91 0.93 -3.90
CA ARG A 163 -41.93 -0.44 -3.38
C ARG A 163 -40.83 -0.70 -2.35
N ASN A 164 -40.03 0.32 -1.99
CA ASN A 164 -38.88 0.19 -1.10
C ASN A 164 -37.85 -0.86 -1.59
N LEU A 165 -37.85 -1.16 -2.90
CA LEU A 165 -37.00 -2.17 -3.54
C LEU A 165 -35.54 -1.71 -3.65
N MET A 166 -35.30 -0.40 -3.57
CA MET A 166 -33.96 0.17 -3.40
C MET A 166 -33.27 -0.32 -2.12
N LEU A 167 -34.04 -0.63 -1.07
CA LEU A 167 -33.54 -1.20 0.19
C LEU A 167 -33.76 -2.72 0.29
N GLN A 168 -34.74 -3.26 -0.43
CA GLN A 168 -34.99 -4.69 -0.54
C GLN A 168 -34.36 -5.29 -1.80
N GLY A 169 -33.03 -5.42 -1.79
CA GLY A 169 -32.34 -6.58 -2.34
C GLY A 169 -32.45 -6.94 -3.83
N GLU A 170 -33.15 -6.20 -4.69
CA GLU A 170 -33.34 -6.64 -6.09
C GLU A 170 -32.08 -6.49 -6.96
N SER A 171 -31.04 -5.81 -6.47
CA SER A 171 -29.68 -5.97 -6.99
C SER A 171 -28.89 -6.99 -6.14
N ALA A 172 -29.41 -8.22 -6.04
CA ALA A 172 -28.81 -9.31 -5.25
C ALA A 172 -27.31 -9.45 -5.52
N HIS A 173 -26.91 -9.35 -6.79
CA HIS A 173 -25.51 -9.41 -7.20
C HIS A 173 -24.63 -8.27 -6.64
N LEU A 174 -25.10 -7.02 -6.65
CA LEU A 174 -24.33 -5.89 -6.12
C LEU A 174 -24.20 -5.95 -4.59
N ASN A 175 -25.25 -6.42 -3.91
CA ASN A 175 -25.22 -6.62 -2.46
C ASN A 175 -24.29 -7.78 -2.06
N GLU A 176 -24.32 -8.89 -2.82
CA GLU A 176 -23.41 -10.01 -2.61
C GLU A 176 -21.93 -9.60 -2.77
N VAL A 177 -21.62 -8.87 -3.84
CA VAL A 177 -20.26 -8.36 -4.09
C VAL A 177 -19.85 -7.39 -2.99
N ARG A 178 -20.74 -6.49 -2.56
CA ARG A 178 -20.48 -5.56 -1.45
C ARG A 178 -20.21 -6.29 -0.14
N ASP A 179 -21.03 -7.27 0.20
CA ASP A 179 -20.88 -8.05 1.43
C ASP A 179 -19.61 -8.90 1.42
N GLU A 180 -19.21 -9.42 0.26
CA GLU A 180 -17.94 -10.14 0.09
C GLU A 180 -16.74 -9.22 0.35
N VAL A 181 -16.75 -8.01 -0.22
CA VAL A 181 -15.72 -6.99 0.03
C VAL A 181 -15.66 -6.58 1.49
N ILE A 182 -16.81 -6.35 2.15
CA ILE A 182 -16.84 -5.97 3.58
C ILE A 182 -16.27 -7.08 4.45
N ARG A 183 -16.64 -8.36 4.17
CA ARG A 183 -16.06 -9.51 4.89
C ARG A 183 -14.56 -9.60 4.66
N PHE A 184 -14.11 -9.45 3.41
CA PHE A 184 -12.69 -9.44 3.07
C PHE A 184 -11.92 -8.39 3.88
N GLN A 185 -12.39 -7.14 3.90
CA GLN A 185 -11.75 -6.07 4.67
C GLN A 185 -11.73 -6.35 6.18
N THR A 186 -12.80 -6.96 6.69
CA THR A 186 -12.87 -7.35 8.11
C THR A 186 -11.84 -8.41 8.45
N ASP A 187 -11.70 -9.44 7.60
CA ASP A 187 -10.72 -10.51 7.79
C ASP A 187 -9.28 -9.98 7.72
N VAL A 188 -8.97 -9.10 6.75
CA VAL A 188 -7.64 -8.48 6.62
C VAL A 188 -7.30 -7.65 7.87
N ARG A 189 -8.21 -6.80 8.34
CA ARG A 189 -8.00 -6.01 9.57
C ARG A 189 -7.80 -6.92 10.78
N ALA A 190 -8.62 -7.95 10.92
CA ALA A 190 -8.49 -8.93 12.00
C ALA A 190 -7.16 -9.69 11.97
N CYS A 191 -6.57 -9.87 10.78
CA CYS A 191 -5.23 -10.44 10.60
C CYS A 191 -4.12 -9.47 11.03
N LYS A 192 -4.21 -8.19 10.66
CA LYS A 192 -3.18 -7.17 10.94
C LYS A 192 -3.03 -6.86 12.44
N ILE A 193 -4.12 -6.90 13.21
CA ILE A 193 -4.09 -6.63 14.67
C ILE A 193 -3.56 -7.80 15.52
N LYS A 194 -3.13 -8.90 14.90
CA LYS A 194 -2.63 -10.07 15.65
C LYS A 194 -1.25 -9.79 16.21
N THR A 195 -1.10 -9.93 17.53
CA THR A 195 0.19 -9.79 18.23
C THR A 195 1.07 -11.04 18.09
N ASN A 196 0.47 -12.21 17.89
CA ASN A 196 1.20 -13.44 17.65
C ASN A 196 1.43 -13.64 16.15
N ALA A 197 2.70 -13.65 15.73
CA ALA A 197 3.09 -13.81 14.32
C ALA A 197 2.53 -15.11 13.69
N GLN A 198 2.52 -16.22 14.43
CA GLN A 198 2.03 -17.50 13.90
C GLN A 198 0.50 -17.49 13.71
N GLU A 199 -0.25 -16.86 14.61
CA GLU A 199 -1.68 -16.64 14.40
C GLU A 199 -1.97 -15.74 13.20
N ALA A 200 -1.17 -14.68 13.02
CA ALA A 200 -1.27 -13.78 11.87
C ALA A 200 -1.05 -14.55 10.55
N LYS A 201 0.01 -15.36 10.46
CA LYS A 201 0.30 -16.19 9.28
C LYS A 201 -0.83 -17.16 8.98
N GLN A 202 -1.33 -17.87 9.98
CA GLN A 202 -2.47 -18.77 9.80
C GLN A 202 -3.72 -18.02 9.32
N ALA A 203 -3.98 -16.81 9.83
CA ALA A 203 -5.08 -15.98 9.37
C ALA A 203 -4.87 -15.53 7.90
N ALA A 204 -3.69 -15.04 7.54
CA ALA A 204 -3.36 -14.65 6.17
C ALA A 204 -3.49 -15.81 5.17
N SER A 205 -2.99 -17.00 5.52
CA SER A 205 -3.16 -18.21 4.68
C SER A 205 -4.63 -18.61 4.54
N ARG A 206 -5.45 -18.48 5.61
CA ARG A 206 -6.89 -18.72 5.53
C ARG A 206 -7.56 -17.74 4.57
N ILE A 207 -7.21 -16.45 4.62
CA ILE A 207 -7.75 -15.42 3.72
C ILE A 207 -7.41 -15.78 2.27
N LEU A 208 -6.16 -16.10 1.95
CA LEU A 208 -5.75 -16.49 0.60
C LEU A 208 -6.52 -17.71 0.07
N SER A 209 -6.82 -18.68 0.94
CA SER A 209 -7.59 -19.87 0.56
C SER A 209 -9.09 -19.62 0.44
N ARG A 210 -9.62 -18.60 1.14
CA ARG A 210 -11.05 -18.32 1.27
C ARG A 210 -11.59 -17.54 0.09
N TYR A 211 -10.82 -16.58 -0.42
CA TYR A 211 -11.28 -15.63 -1.44
C TYR A 211 -10.76 -15.99 -2.83
N ASP A 212 -11.64 -15.93 -3.82
CA ASP A 212 -11.29 -16.12 -5.23
C ASP A 212 -10.70 -14.83 -5.80
N LEU A 213 -9.39 -14.85 -6.11
CA LEU A 213 -8.66 -13.71 -6.66
C LEU A 213 -9.29 -13.16 -7.95
N ALA A 214 -9.98 -13.99 -8.74
CA ALA A 214 -10.62 -13.55 -9.97
C ALA A 214 -11.88 -12.70 -9.73
N LYS A 215 -12.46 -12.79 -8.52
CA LYS A 215 -13.68 -12.04 -8.13
C LYS A 215 -13.37 -10.79 -7.31
N LEU A 216 -12.17 -10.70 -6.74
CA LEU A 216 -11.77 -9.55 -5.96
C LEU A 216 -11.46 -8.34 -6.85
N PRO A 217 -11.82 -7.12 -6.42
CA PRO A 217 -11.42 -5.91 -7.11
C PRO A 217 -9.91 -5.67 -6.96
N ASP A 218 -9.31 -4.95 -7.91
CA ASP A 218 -7.85 -4.74 -7.98
C ASP A 218 -7.26 -4.13 -6.68
N TYR A 219 -8.00 -3.27 -5.97
CA TYR A 219 -7.55 -2.72 -4.69
C TYR A 219 -7.48 -3.77 -3.56
N SER A 220 -8.39 -4.75 -3.54
CA SER A 220 -8.35 -5.86 -2.58
C SER A 220 -7.19 -6.81 -2.89
N ILE A 221 -6.85 -6.98 -4.17
CA ILE A 221 -5.67 -7.77 -4.57
C ILE A 221 -4.39 -7.06 -4.13
N ARG A 222 -4.32 -5.73 -4.28
CA ARG A 222 -3.21 -4.93 -3.72
C ARG A 222 -3.10 -5.10 -2.21
N GLU A 223 -4.20 -5.01 -1.48
CA GLU A 223 -4.22 -5.18 -0.03
C GLU A 223 -3.80 -6.60 0.39
N LEU A 224 -4.22 -7.64 -0.36
CA LEU A 224 -3.71 -9.00 -0.19
C LEU A 224 -2.21 -9.09 -0.45
N PHE A 225 -1.71 -8.43 -1.49
CA PHE A 225 -0.30 -8.46 -1.85
C PHE A 225 0.56 -7.86 -0.73
N GLU A 226 0.13 -6.72 -0.17
CA GLU A 226 0.76 -6.10 1.01
C GLU A 226 0.65 -7.01 2.24
N LEU A 227 -0.53 -7.61 2.50
CA LEU A 227 -0.70 -8.56 3.61
C LEU A 227 0.23 -9.77 3.49
N VAL A 228 0.37 -10.34 2.29
CA VAL A 228 1.28 -11.46 2.03
C VAL A 228 2.72 -11.04 2.28
N ARG A 229 3.14 -9.87 1.78
CA ARG A 229 4.48 -9.33 2.01
C ARG A 229 4.76 -9.15 3.51
N ASP A 230 3.84 -8.51 4.22
CA ASP A 230 4.06 -8.05 5.59
C ASP A 230 3.92 -9.19 6.62
N VAL A 231 3.08 -10.19 6.34
CA VAL A 231 2.79 -11.29 7.27
C VAL A 231 3.45 -12.61 6.87
N LEU A 232 3.37 -12.99 5.60
CA LEU A 232 3.91 -14.28 5.13
C LEU A 232 5.37 -14.16 4.68
N GLY A 233 5.74 -13.02 4.09
CA GLY A 233 7.09 -12.61 3.71
C GLY A 233 7.38 -12.64 2.21
N TRP A 234 8.61 -12.25 1.84
CA TRP A 234 9.08 -12.01 0.46
C TRP A 234 8.92 -13.20 -0.51
N GLN A 235 9.25 -14.43 -0.11
CA GLN A 235 9.10 -15.61 -0.95
C GLN A 235 7.63 -15.94 -1.20
N SER A 236 6.78 -15.86 -0.17
CA SER A 236 5.33 -16.04 -0.33
C SER A 236 4.73 -14.97 -1.22
N LEU A 237 5.27 -13.74 -1.20
CA LEU A 237 4.89 -12.67 -2.13
C LEU A 237 5.21 -13.04 -3.59
N ARG A 238 6.39 -13.61 -3.85
CA ARG A 238 6.79 -14.07 -5.19
C ARG A 238 5.90 -15.22 -5.67
N ASP A 239 5.62 -16.18 -4.79
CA ASP A 239 4.72 -17.30 -5.10
C ASP A 239 3.30 -16.80 -5.38
N PHE A 240 2.83 -15.81 -4.63
CA PHE A 240 1.54 -15.15 -4.84
C PHE A 240 1.49 -14.36 -6.16
N TYR A 241 2.58 -13.66 -6.51
CA TYR A 241 2.69 -12.94 -7.77
C TYR A 241 2.55 -13.84 -9.00
N ILE A 242 3.06 -15.07 -8.95
CA ILE A 242 2.91 -16.06 -10.02
C ILE A 242 1.43 -16.47 -10.22
N GLN A 243 0.61 -16.41 -9.17
CA GLN A 243 -0.82 -16.71 -9.22
C GLN A 243 -1.65 -15.58 -9.85
N LEU A 244 -1.14 -14.34 -9.85
CA LEU A 244 -1.82 -13.21 -10.46
C LEU A 244 -1.96 -13.39 -11.98
N ASN A 245 -3.03 -12.84 -12.55
CA ASN A 245 -3.22 -12.90 -14.01
C ASN A 245 -2.25 -11.96 -14.76
N SER A 246 -2.19 -12.09 -16.09
CA SER A 246 -1.24 -11.34 -16.91
C SER A 246 -1.43 -9.82 -16.86
N LYS A 247 -2.68 -9.35 -16.69
CA LYS A 247 -2.98 -7.92 -16.56
C LYS A 247 -2.48 -7.38 -15.22
N GLN A 248 -2.76 -8.10 -14.13
CA GLN A 248 -2.30 -7.75 -12.79
C GLN A 248 -0.77 -7.72 -12.75
N ARG A 249 -0.07 -8.75 -13.24
CA ARG A 249 1.40 -8.78 -13.25
C ARG A 249 2.07 -7.64 -14.00
N LYS A 250 1.40 -7.04 -15.00
CA LYS A 250 1.89 -5.87 -15.74
C LYS A 250 1.61 -4.54 -15.05
N THR A 251 0.97 -4.55 -13.89
CA THR A 251 0.73 -3.31 -13.14
C THR A 251 2.02 -2.90 -12.44
N PRO A 252 2.51 -1.65 -12.62
CA PRO A 252 3.79 -1.21 -12.08
C PRO A 252 3.96 -1.49 -10.59
N PHE A 253 2.92 -1.27 -9.78
CA PHE A 253 2.93 -1.54 -8.34
C PHE A 253 3.41 -2.97 -8.00
N PHE A 254 2.89 -4.00 -8.66
CA PHE A 254 3.29 -5.37 -8.33
C PHE A 254 4.71 -5.67 -8.79
N GLN A 255 5.14 -5.13 -9.93
CA GLN A 255 6.51 -5.31 -10.43
C GLN A 255 7.52 -4.59 -9.52
N GLU A 256 7.19 -3.39 -9.05
CA GLU A 256 7.97 -2.62 -8.07
C GLU A 256 8.17 -3.41 -6.76
N GLN A 257 7.10 -4.02 -6.25
CA GLN A 257 7.16 -4.84 -5.03
C GLN A 257 7.93 -6.16 -5.23
N ILE A 258 7.89 -6.76 -6.42
CA ILE A 258 8.68 -7.96 -6.71
C ILE A 258 10.16 -7.63 -6.84
N ALA A 259 10.53 -6.55 -7.52
CA ALA A 259 11.93 -6.10 -7.56
C ALA A 259 12.46 -5.81 -6.14
N LEU A 260 11.64 -5.22 -5.26
CA LEU A 260 11.97 -5.08 -3.84
C LEU A 260 12.22 -6.45 -3.18
N ALA A 261 11.33 -7.43 -3.38
CA ALA A 261 11.51 -8.79 -2.86
C ALA A 261 12.81 -9.44 -3.37
N GLU A 262 13.17 -9.23 -4.64
CA GLU A 262 14.41 -9.77 -5.22
C GLU A 262 15.66 -9.22 -4.56
N SER A 263 15.70 -7.90 -4.29
CA SER A 263 16.80 -7.26 -3.55
C SER A 263 17.00 -7.86 -2.15
N LYS A 264 15.92 -8.30 -1.49
CA LYS A 264 15.95 -8.93 -0.17
C LYS A 264 16.42 -10.38 -0.22
N THR A 265 16.23 -11.06 -1.35
CA THR A 265 16.69 -12.44 -1.57
C THR A 265 18.11 -12.55 -2.12
N GLY A 266 18.83 -11.43 -2.26
CA GLY A 266 20.27 -11.37 -2.48
C GLY A 266 20.75 -10.95 -3.87
N ASP A 267 19.85 -10.59 -4.81
CA ASP A 267 20.25 -10.10 -6.14
C ASP A 267 19.85 -8.63 -6.36
N VAL A 268 20.59 -7.74 -5.71
CA VAL A 268 20.38 -6.28 -5.80
C VAL A 268 20.64 -5.75 -7.21
N ASP A 269 21.57 -6.37 -7.95
CA ASP A 269 21.93 -5.93 -9.30
C ASP A 269 20.81 -6.22 -10.29
N GLN A 270 20.15 -7.38 -10.17
CA GLN A 270 18.95 -7.70 -10.93
C GLN A 270 17.80 -6.74 -10.56
N ALA A 271 17.56 -6.50 -9.26
CA ALA A 271 16.51 -5.58 -8.82
C ALA A 271 16.68 -4.14 -9.36
N ILE A 272 17.93 -3.65 -9.46
CA ILE A 272 18.24 -2.36 -10.10
C ILE A 272 17.84 -2.37 -11.57
N ALA A 273 18.27 -3.39 -12.33
CA ALA A 273 17.97 -3.49 -13.75
C ALA A 273 16.46 -3.56 -14.02
N GLU A 274 15.71 -4.23 -13.14
CA GLU A 274 14.24 -4.32 -13.23
C GLU A 274 13.56 -2.97 -13.02
N ILE A 275 13.95 -2.22 -11.97
CA ILE A 275 13.37 -0.89 -11.75
C ILE A 275 13.80 0.10 -12.84
N GLU A 276 15.04 0.04 -13.34
CA GLU A 276 15.48 0.85 -14.49
C GLU A 276 14.61 0.55 -15.73
N THR A 277 14.33 -0.73 -16.00
CA THR A 277 13.43 -1.13 -17.10
C THR A 277 12.01 -0.57 -16.90
N LEU A 278 11.48 -0.60 -15.67
CA LEU A 278 10.18 0.02 -15.38
C LEU A 278 10.18 1.54 -15.53
N ILE A 279 11.31 2.21 -15.27
CA ILE A 279 11.44 3.65 -15.51
C ILE A 279 11.49 3.94 -17.00
N ASP A 280 12.17 3.11 -17.80
CA ASP A 280 12.19 3.27 -19.26
C ASP A 280 10.80 3.07 -19.87
N GLU A 281 9.98 2.16 -19.33
CA GLU A 281 8.63 1.88 -19.82
C GLU A 281 7.57 2.87 -19.32
N TYR A 282 7.58 3.20 -18.02
CA TYR A 282 6.51 3.96 -17.34
C TYR A 282 6.95 5.34 -16.84
N GLY A 283 8.20 5.74 -17.08
CA GLY A 283 8.79 6.98 -16.58
C GLY A 283 9.18 6.90 -15.10
N ASN A 284 9.72 7.99 -14.55
CA ASN A 284 10.00 8.04 -13.11
C ASN A 284 8.72 8.18 -12.27
N SER A 285 8.75 7.57 -11.08
CA SER A 285 7.80 7.84 -10.00
C SER A 285 8.57 8.01 -8.68
N GLY A 286 7.94 8.63 -7.68
CA GLY A 286 8.52 8.72 -6.33
C GLY A 286 8.93 7.35 -5.79
N GLU A 287 8.08 6.33 -5.98
CA GLU A 287 8.36 4.96 -5.55
C GLU A 287 9.54 4.31 -6.28
N ARG A 288 9.59 4.39 -7.62
CA ARG A 288 10.70 3.81 -8.40
C ARG A 288 12.04 4.46 -8.06
N CYS A 289 12.05 5.78 -7.88
CA CYS A 289 13.21 6.51 -7.40
C CYS A 289 13.61 6.09 -5.97
N ARG A 290 12.63 5.87 -5.09
CA ARG A 290 12.86 5.42 -3.71
C ARG A 290 13.46 4.01 -3.67
N LEU A 291 12.98 3.10 -4.53
CA LEU A 291 13.51 1.74 -4.67
C LEU A 291 14.94 1.74 -5.20
N LEU A 292 15.22 2.44 -6.31
CA LEU A 292 16.59 2.56 -6.83
C LEU A 292 17.54 3.20 -5.80
N GLY A 293 17.09 4.27 -5.14
CA GLY A 293 17.83 4.88 -4.05
C GLY A 293 18.20 3.86 -2.97
N GLY A 294 17.25 2.99 -2.60
CA GLY A 294 17.43 1.95 -1.58
C GLY A 294 18.39 0.85 -2.03
N PHE A 295 18.30 0.40 -3.28
CA PHE A 295 19.20 -0.62 -3.82
C PHE A 295 20.65 -0.12 -3.92
N TYR A 296 20.85 1.12 -4.35
CA TYR A 296 22.18 1.72 -4.34
C TYR A 296 22.71 2.00 -2.93
N LYS A 297 21.83 2.31 -1.96
CA LYS A 297 22.19 2.38 -0.55
C LYS A 297 22.68 1.01 -0.05
N GLN A 298 21.99 -0.07 -0.37
CA GLN A 298 22.42 -1.43 -0.03
C GLN A 298 23.79 -1.74 -0.65
N ARG A 299 23.99 -1.46 -1.95
CA ARG A 299 25.33 -1.60 -2.58
C ARG A 299 26.40 -0.77 -1.89
N TYR A 300 26.08 0.43 -1.41
CA TYR A 300 27.04 1.25 -0.66
C TYR A 300 27.54 0.50 0.59
N PHE A 301 26.69 -0.20 1.32
CA PHE A 301 27.11 -0.96 2.50
C PHE A 301 27.83 -2.26 2.14
N ASP A 302 27.40 -2.95 1.08
CA ASP A 302 27.96 -4.25 0.64
C ASP A 302 29.36 -4.15 0.01
N LEU A 303 29.72 -3.00 -0.54
CA LEU A 303 30.97 -2.82 -1.28
C LEU A 303 32.16 -2.48 -0.35
N ASP A 304 33.29 -3.16 -0.53
CA ASP A 304 34.54 -2.83 0.18
C ASP A 304 35.36 -1.72 -0.50
N ASN A 305 35.27 -1.61 -1.83
CA ASN A 305 36.11 -0.68 -2.58
C ASN A 305 35.64 0.76 -2.43
N ALA A 306 36.47 1.62 -1.83
CA ALA A 306 36.15 3.03 -1.54
C ALA A 306 35.61 3.83 -2.74
N ARG A 307 36.18 3.65 -3.95
CA ARG A 307 35.69 4.34 -5.15
C ARG A 307 34.28 3.85 -5.52
N LYS A 308 34.04 2.53 -5.48
CA LYS A 308 32.72 1.98 -5.78
C LYS A 308 31.68 2.38 -4.72
N LYS A 309 32.03 2.37 -3.43
CA LYS A 309 31.16 2.88 -2.34
C LYS A 309 30.71 4.31 -2.64
N ARG A 310 31.67 5.20 -2.92
CA ARG A 310 31.36 6.61 -3.23
C ARG A 310 30.41 6.76 -4.42
N LEU A 311 30.59 5.98 -5.48
CA LEU A 311 29.70 6.02 -6.65
C LEU A 311 28.30 5.51 -6.33
N ALA A 312 28.18 4.43 -5.54
CA ALA A 312 26.89 3.88 -5.12
C ALA A 312 26.13 4.90 -4.25
N LEU A 313 26.80 5.53 -3.28
CA LEU A 313 26.18 6.57 -2.44
C LEU A 313 25.71 7.78 -3.27
N GLN A 314 26.53 8.24 -4.23
CA GLN A 314 26.14 9.33 -5.13
C GLN A 314 24.93 8.96 -6.01
N ALA A 315 24.87 7.71 -6.50
CA ALA A 315 23.72 7.22 -7.25
C ALA A 315 22.45 7.19 -6.36
N SER A 316 22.58 6.66 -5.14
CA SER A 316 21.49 6.61 -4.16
C SER A 316 20.88 7.99 -3.89
N ILE A 317 21.73 8.97 -3.54
CA ILE A 317 21.31 10.36 -3.30
C ILE A 317 20.62 10.95 -4.53
N LYS A 318 21.20 10.78 -5.73
CA LYS A 318 20.63 11.31 -6.96
C LYS A 318 19.20 10.79 -7.22
N HIS A 319 18.96 9.50 -6.99
CA HIS A 319 17.64 8.92 -7.18
C HIS A 319 16.63 9.46 -6.16
N TYR A 320 17.00 9.54 -4.88
CA TYR A 320 16.12 10.13 -3.88
C TYR A 320 15.83 11.62 -4.13
N GLU A 321 16.82 12.41 -4.56
CA GLU A 321 16.60 13.81 -4.95
C GLU A 321 15.68 13.94 -6.15
N THR A 322 15.76 13.00 -7.09
CA THR A 322 14.86 12.95 -8.25
C THR A 322 13.44 12.60 -7.80
N GLY A 323 13.27 11.58 -6.94
CA GLY A 323 11.99 11.18 -6.39
C GLY A 323 11.31 12.29 -5.58
N LEU A 324 12.08 12.99 -4.73
CA LEU A 324 11.59 14.12 -3.94
C LEU A 324 11.01 15.24 -4.83
N LYS A 325 11.66 15.53 -5.97
CA LYS A 325 11.18 16.57 -6.90
C LYS A 325 9.91 16.16 -7.66
N LEU A 326 9.63 14.87 -7.75
CA LEU A 326 8.42 14.35 -8.41
C LEU A 326 7.21 14.40 -7.49
N ASP A 327 7.40 14.20 -6.18
CA ASP A 327 6.33 14.29 -5.19
C ASP A 327 6.82 14.88 -3.87
N LEU A 328 6.49 16.17 -3.66
CA LEU A 328 6.78 16.89 -2.42
C LEU A 328 5.77 16.61 -1.30
N ASN A 329 4.73 15.81 -1.55
CA ASN A 329 3.77 15.39 -0.52
C ASN A 329 4.13 14.03 0.09
N ASP A 330 5.22 13.41 -0.36
CA ASP A 330 5.74 12.16 0.15
C ASP A 330 7.11 12.36 0.83
N TYR A 331 7.20 12.07 2.12
CA TYR A 331 8.45 12.18 2.86
C TYR A 331 9.39 10.98 2.63
N GLY A 332 9.00 9.97 1.85
CA GLY A 332 9.72 8.71 1.68
C GLY A 332 11.11 8.90 1.05
N CYS A 333 11.26 9.83 0.12
CA CYS A 333 12.56 10.22 -0.40
C CYS A 333 13.32 11.14 0.58
N ALA A 334 12.62 12.12 1.18
CA ALA A 334 13.22 13.08 2.11
C ALA A 334 13.84 12.42 3.34
N ARG A 335 13.17 11.41 3.93
CA ARG A 335 13.69 10.67 5.09
C ARG A 335 14.98 9.91 4.78
N ASN A 336 15.13 9.40 3.56
CA ASN A 336 16.36 8.74 3.14
C ASN A 336 17.48 9.77 2.92
N LEU A 337 17.16 10.91 2.30
CA LEU A 337 18.14 11.99 2.11
C LEU A 337 18.64 12.56 3.44
N LEU A 338 17.77 12.70 4.44
CA LEU A 338 18.14 13.12 5.80
C LEU A 338 19.29 12.28 6.38
N VAL A 339 19.29 10.98 6.10
CA VAL A 339 20.26 10.00 6.59
C VAL A 339 21.50 9.94 5.70
N LEU A 340 21.33 9.99 4.38
CA LEU A 340 22.41 9.80 3.40
C LEU A 340 23.29 11.03 3.19
N TYR A 341 22.73 12.24 3.34
CA TYR A 341 23.47 13.48 3.17
C TYR A 341 24.67 13.59 4.14
N PRO A 342 24.49 13.36 5.45
CA PRO A 342 25.61 13.33 6.40
C PRO A 342 26.67 12.26 6.07
N LEU A 343 26.26 11.09 5.59
CA LEU A 343 27.17 10.01 5.20
C LEU A 343 28.06 10.38 4.00
N ALA A 344 27.56 11.22 3.09
CA ALA A 344 28.31 11.65 1.92
C ALA A 344 29.36 12.71 2.27
N ASP A 345 28.94 13.78 2.93
CA ASP A 345 29.79 14.84 3.44
C ASP A 345 28.98 15.69 4.44
N LYS A 346 29.16 15.43 5.73
CA LYS A 346 28.42 16.11 6.80
C LYS A 346 28.52 17.63 6.72
N GLY A 347 29.68 18.19 6.40
CA GLY A 347 29.86 19.64 6.32
C GLY A 347 29.21 20.25 5.09
N ALA A 348 29.35 19.60 3.93
CA ALA A 348 28.80 20.12 2.68
C ALA A 348 27.26 20.04 2.62
N TYR A 349 26.66 19.03 3.28
CA TYR A 349 25.22 18.79 3.22
C TYR A 349 24.44 19.16 4.50
N GLU A 350 25.06 19.78 5.50
CA GLU A 350 24.39 20.14 6.76
C GLU A 350 23.08 20.91 6.54
N LYS A 351 23.13 21.94 5.68
CA LYS A 351 21.93 22.71 5.34
C LYS A 351 20.89 21.86 4.60
N ALA A 352 21.31 21.03 3.64
CA ALA A 352 20.39 20.18 2.89
C ALA A 352 19.69 19.16 3.79
N ALA A 353 20.40 18.58 4.76
CA ALA A 353 19.81 17.69 5.76
C ALA A 353 18.80 18.44 6.66
N SER A 354 19.13 19.66 7.11
CA SER A 354 18.19 20.49 7.86
C SER A 354 16.94 20.86 7.05
N ASP A 355 17.08 21.13 5.75
CA ASP A 355 15.96 21.40 4.85
C ASP A 355 15.07 20.14 4.70
N MET A 356 15.66 18.94 4.63
CA MET A 356 14.91 17.68 4.64
C MET A 356 14.16 17.47 5.95
N ALA A 357 14.78 17.73 7.09
CA ALA A 357 14.13 17.63 8.40
C ALA A 357 12.88 18.53 8.48
N ALA A 358 12.99 19.79 8.05
CA ALA A 358 11.86 20.72 8.01
C ALA A 358 10.77 20.24 7.04
N HIS A 359 11.15 19.76 5.85
CA HIS A 359 10.21 19.24 4.86
C HIS A 359 9.45 18.01 5.38
N ILE A 360 10.14 17.05 6.01
CA ILE A 360 9.52 15.86 6.60
C ILE A 360 8.43 16.27 7.60
N LEU A 361 8.73 17.20 8.52
CA LEU A 361 7.76 17.66 9.52
C LEU A 361 6.53 18.29 8.87
N GLN A 362 6.69 19.13 7.84
CA GLN A 362 5.57 19.73 7.11
C GLN A 362 4.68 18.69 6.43
N VAL A 363 5.29 17.68 5.80
CA VAL A 363 4.54 16.60 5.15
C VAL A 363 3.82 15.73 6.19
N CYS A 364 4.46 15.43 7.33
CA CYS A 364 3.85 14.72 8.45
C CYS A 364 2.64 15.47 9.01
N ASP A 365 2.74 16.78 9.24
CA ASP A 365 1.63 17.62 9.71
C ASP A 365 0.46 17.58 8.71
N HIS A 366 0.75 17.67 7.41
CA HIS A 366 -0.27 17.61 6.36
C HIS A 366 -0.96 16.23 6.30
N LYS A 367 -0.21 15.13 6.36
CA LYS A 367 -0.76 13.76 6.37
C LYS A 367 -1.65 13.51 7.60
N GLN A 368 -1.28 14.02 8.78
CA GLN A 368 -2.12 13.95 9.97
C GLN A 368 -3.41 14.75 9.82
N LEU A 369 -3.35 15.96 9.25
CA LEU A 369 -4.54 16.77 8.98
C LEU A 369 -5.52 16.07 8.02
N LEU A 370 -4.99 15.39 7.00
CA LEU A 370 -5.78 14.63 6.03
C LEU A 370 -6.25 13.26 6.53
N ASN A 371 -5.80 12.82 7.72
CA ASN A 371 -6.07 11.50 8.28
C ASN A 371 -5.78 10.37 7.28
N THR A 372 -4.60 10.41 6.65
CA THR A 372 -4.25 9.47 5.56
C THR A 372 -4.06 8.03 6.02
N GLY A 373 -3.99 7.76 7.33
CA GLY A 373 -3.69 6.43 7.88
C GLY A 373 -2.27 5.96 7.58
N ASP A 374 -1.31 6.88 7.45
CA ASP A 374 0.09 6.55 7.19
C ASP A 374 0.81 6.26 8.52
N ASN A 375 1.00 4.99 8.83
CA ASN A 375 1.60 4.52 10.09
C ASN A 375 3.07 4.93 10.24
N TRP A 376 3.73 5.38 9.16
CA TRP A 376 5.15 5.77 9.20
C TRP A 376 5.37 7.21 9.68
N VAL A 377 4.30 7.98 9.93
CA VAL A 377 4.41 9.40 10.31
C VAL A 377 5.25 9.60 11.57
N ASP A 378 5.00 8.81 12.61
CA ASP A 378 5.72 8.95 13.88
C ASP A 378 7.18 8.51 13.74
N ALA A 379 7.45 7.46 12.96
CA ALA A 379 8.82 7.03 12.64
C ALA A 379 9.57 8.11 11.84
N ALA A 380 8.93 8.77 10.87
CA ALA A 380 9.55 9.88 10.13
C ALA A 380 9.89 11.06 11.05
N ARG A 381 9.01 11.41 11.98
CA ARG A 381 9.28 12.44 13.00
C ARG A 381 10.41 12.00 13.95
N LEU A 382 10.49 10.72 14.28
CA LEU A 382 11.53 10.16 15.14
C LEU A 382 12.92 10.35 14.52
N LEU A 383 13.06 10.09 13.20
CA LEU A 383 14.29 10.36 12.47
C LEU A 383 14.71 11.83 12.57
N VAL A 384 13.74 12.76 12.50
CA VAL A 384 14.03 14.19 12.64
C VAL A 384 14.50 14.53 14.07
N ALA A 385 13.87 13.95 15.09
CA ALA A 385 14.29 14.14 16.48
C ALA A 385 15.72 13.63 16.72
N PHE A 386 16.09 12.47 16.13
CA PHE A 386 17.46 11.97 16.15
C PHE A 386 18.40 12.92 15.41
N HIS A 387 18.08 13.34 14.19
CA HIS A 387 18.91 14.30 13.45
C HIS A 387 19.18 15.60 14.25
N GLN A 388 18.19 16.07 15.01
CA GLN A 388 18.28 17.27 15.85
C GLN A 388 18.89 17.03 17.23
N ALA A 389 19.22 15.78 17.58
CA ALA A 389 19.64 15.35 18.92
C ALA A 389 18.66 15.78 20.04
N ASP A 390 17.35 15.77 19.77
CA ASP A 390 16.30 16.05 20.76
C ASP A 390 15.86 14.74 21.45
N LEU A 391 16.51 14.43 22.57
CA LEU A 391 16.25 13.21 23.33
C LEU A 391 14.82 13.16 23.92
N SER A 392 14.27 14.30 24.34
CA SER A 392 12.93 14.32 24.94
C SER A 392 11.88 13.98 23.90
N ARG A 393 11.98 14.58 22.71
CA ARG A 393 11.07 14.30 21.60
C ARG A 393 11.26 12.90 21.04
N ALA A 394 12.51 12.41 21.00
CA ALA A 394 12.81 11.06 20.56
C ALA A 394 12.14 10.00 21.45
N ARG A 395 12.13 10.17 22.79
CA ARG A 395 11.43 9.25 23.71
C ARG A 395 9.93 9.18 23.45
N GLU A 396 9.26 10.33 23.35
CA GLU A 396 7.82 10.40 23.10
C GLU A 396 7.44 9.74 21.76
N LEU A 397 8.23 9.99 20.72
CA LEU A 397 7.99 9.40 19.41
C LEU A 397 8.34 7.91 19.37
N ALA A 398 9.30 7.46 20.16
CA ALA A 398 9.62 6.04 20.26
C ALA A 398 8.43 5.24 20.81
N ASP A 399 7.84 5.72 21.91
CA ASP A 399 6.62 5.15 22.49
C ASP A 399 5.46 5.17 21.48
N ALA A 400 5.31 6.26 20.72
CA ALA A 400 4.29 6.37 19.69
C ALA A 400 4.49 5.33 18.57
N VAL A 401 5.71 5.15 18.08
CA VAL A 401 6.03 4.14 17.05
C VAL A 401 5.75 2.73 17.56
N ALA A 402 6.08 2.41 18.81
CA ALA A 402 5.79 1.10 19.40
C ALA A 402 4.28 0.80 19.51
N LEU A 403 3.43 1.85 19.54
CA LEU A 403 1.97 1.72 19.52
C LEU A 403 1.38 1.63 18.10
N GLN A 404 2.16 1.89 17.04
CA GLN A 404 1.70 1.84 15.66
C GLN A 404 1.79 0.40 15.08
N GLU A 405 0.93 0.10 14.10
CA GLU A 405 0.95 -1.16 13.35
C GLU A 405 2.01 -1.13 12.22
N LEU A 406 3.28 -0.88 12.56
CA LEU A 406 4.38 -1.04 11.61
C LEU A 406 4.77 -2.52 11.46
N ALA A 407 5.06 -2.95 10.23
CA ALA A 407 5.60 -4.29 10.02
C ALA A 407 7.04 -4.38 10.54
N ASN A 408 7.48 -5.58 10.95
CA ASN A 408 8.84 -5.77 11.50
C ASN A 408 9.95 -5.26 10.57
N TRP A 409 9.78 -5.40 9.25
CA TRP A 409 10.75 -4.91 8.28
C TRP A 409 10.81 -3.37 8.21
N GLU A 410 9.71 -2.68 8.52
CA GLU A 410 9.65 -1.22 8.61
C GLU A 410 10.34 -0.72 9.88
N ILE A 411 10.16 -1.42 11.00
CA ILE A 411 10.86 -1.15 12.25
C ILE A 411 12.37 -1.37 12.06
N ALA A 412 12.77 -2.48 11.43
CA ALA A 412 14.17 -2.75 11.12
C ALA A 412 14.80 -1.65 10.23
N LEU A 413 14.07 -1.15 9.23
CA LEU A 413 14.50 -0.01 8.42
C LEU A 413 14.62 1.28 9.25
N CYS A 414 13.70 1.50 10.20
CA CYS A 414 13.77 2.64 11.11
C CYS A 414 15.04 2.54 11.98
N ILE A 415 15.30 1.39 12.59
CA ILE A 415 16.51 1.11 13.38
C ILE A 415 17.77 1.41 12.57
N GLU A 416 17.87 0.91 11.32
CA GLU A 416 19.02 1.17 10.44
C GLU A 416 19.28 2.69 10.28
N PHE A 417 18.23 3.47 10.08
CA PHE A 417 18.36 4.93 9.97
C PHE A 417 18.75 5.61 11.28
N LEU A 418 18.16 5.17 12.40
CA LEU A 418 18.47 5.72 13.72
C LEU A 418 19.94 5.46 14.07
N GLU A 419 20.45 4.26 13.81
CA GLU A 419 21.87 3.92 14.02
C GLU A 419 22.78 4.85 13.22
N ILE A 420 22.50 5.03 11.92
CA ILE A 420 23.29 5.94 11.08
C ILE A 420 23.27 7.36 11.67
N LEU A 421 22.11 7.86 12.11
CA LEU A 421 21.97 9.21 12.65
C LEU A 421 22.70 9.38 13.99
N VAL A 422 22.65 8.38 14.88
CA VAL A 422 23.37 8.40 16.17
C VAL A 422 24.88 8.47 15.96
N GLU A 423 25.41 7.72 14.98
CA GLU A 423 26.84 7.76 14.66
C GLU A 423 27.28 9.13 14.11
N GLN A 424 26.36 9.98 13.67
CA GLN A 424 26.66 11.37 13.29
C GLN A 424 26.67 12.34 14.48
N MET A 425 26.17 11.95 15.66
CA MET A 425 26.12 12.80 16.85
C MET A 425 27.48 12.87 17.56
N PRO A 426 27.73 13.89 18.41
CA PRO A 426 28.88 13.86 19.32
C PRO A 426 28.81 12.65 20.25
N GLU A 427 29.94 11.96 20.47
CA GLU A 427 30.03 10.76 21.33
C GLU A 427 29.37 10.94 22.71
N THR A 428 29.48 12.15 23.29
CA THR A 428 28.89 12.48 24.59
C THR A 428 27.36 12.44 24.63
N SER A 429 26.70 12.46 23.46
CA SER A 429 25.24 12.47 23.33
C SER A 429 24.69 11.10 22.89
N GLN A 430 25.52 10.20 22.36
CA GLN A 430 25.06 8.95 21.74
C GLN A 430 24.42 7.95 22.72
N GLY A 431 24.91 7.87 23.96
CA GLY A 431 24.57 6.79 24.88
C GLY A 431 23.09 6.69 25.29
N ASP A 432 22.35 7.80 25.32
CA ASP A 432 20.90 7.76 25.56
C ASP A 432 20.10 7.39 24.31
N PHE A 433 20.58 7.75 23.11
CA PHE A 433 19.93 7.40 21.85
C PHE A 433 20.16 5.94 21.47
N HIS A 434 21.35 5.39 21.73
CA HIS A 434 21.57 3.94 21.56
C HIS A 434 20.62 3.13 22.43
N ARG A 435 20.40 3.52 23.68
CA ARG A 435 19.42 2.84 24.55
C ARG A 435 18.02 2.83 23.98
N LEU A 436 17.58 3.93 23.36
CA LEU A 436 16.29 3.96 22.65
C LEU A 436 16.25 2.99 21.45
N ILE A 437 17.35 2.91 20.69
CA ILE A 437 17.45 1.95 19.59
C ILE A 437 17.41 0.51 20.11
N ASP A 438 18.07 0.25 21.24
CA ASP A 438 18.13 -1.09 21.83
C ASP A 438 16.76 -1.57 22.32
N ASP A 439 15.94 -0.67 22.86
CA ASP A 439 14.53 -0.95 23.21
C ASP A 439 13.76 -1.42 21.95
N PHE A 440 13.87 -0.69 20.83
CA PHE A 440 13.26 -1.09 19.55
C PHE A 440 13.76 -2.43 19.02
N LYS A 441 15.07 -2.69 19.12
CA LYS A 441 15.63 -3.98 18.71
C LYS A 441 15.03 -5.10 19.55
N SER A 442 14.86 -4.88 20.86
CA SER A 442 14.27 -5.86 21.78
C SER A 442 12.83 -6.18 21.40
N ASP A 443 12.03 -5.18 21.03
CA ASP A 443 10.62 -5.37 20.66
C ASP A 443 10.41 -6.30 19.45
N ILE A 444 11.39 -6.36 18.54
CA ILE A 444 11.35 -7.21 17.34
C ILE A 444 12.26 -8.44 17.44
N SER A 445 12.90 -8.67 18.59
CA SER A 445 13.83 -9.78 18.79
C SER A 445 13.12 -11.09 19.04
N ILE A 446 13.68 -12.17 18.52
CA ILE A 446 13.28 -13.52 18.89
C ILE A 446 13.94 -13.86 20.22
N GLU A 447 13.10 -14.12 21.23
CA GLU A 447 13.56 -14.45 22.57
C GLU A 447 14.42 -15.70 22.60
N GLN A 448 15.44 -15.71 23.47
CA GLN A 448 16.41 -16.80 23.56
C GLN A 448 15.76 -18.17 23.80
N LYS A 449 14.68 -18.20 24.59
CA LYS A 449 13.91 -19.41 24.85
C LYS A 449 13.28 -19.97 23.58
N ASP A 450 12.72 -19.10 22.75
CA ASP A 450 12.06 -19.49 21.50
C ASP A 450 13.11 -19.86 20.44
N LEU A 451 14.25 -19.17 20.42
CA LEU A 451 15.42 -19.51 19.61
C LEU A 451 15.92 -20.93 19.92
N VAL A 452 16.15 -21.23 21.20
CA VAL A 452 16.57 -22.56 21.66
C VAL A 452 15.52 -23.61 21.31
N GLN A 453 14.24 -23.35 21.59
CA GLN A 453 13.17 -24.28 21.29
C GLN A 453 13.05 -24.60 19.79
N GLY A 454 13.16 -23.58 18.93
CA GLY A 454 13.07 -23.73 17.47
C GLY A 454 14.28 -24.43 16.86
N LEU A 455 15.49 -24.14 17.34
CA LEU A 455 16.73 -24.68 16.75
C LEU A 455 17.17 -26.02 17.31
N LYS A 456 16.71 -26.42 18.50
CA LYS A 456 17.25 -27.60 19.20
C LYS A 456 17.28 -28.85 18.31
N ALA A 457 16.18 -29.16 17.62
CA ALA A 457 16.13 -30.33 16.74
C ALA A 457 17.14 -30.22 15.58
N SER A 458 17.13 -29.09 14.85
CA SER A 458 18.03 -28.86 13.72
C SER A 458 19.51 -28.87 14.13
N LEU A 459 19.85 -28.27 15.27
CA LEU A 459 21.20 -28.34 15.82
C LEU A 459 21.61 -29.78 16.15
N MET A 460 20.74 -30.59 16.73
CA MET A 460 21.07 -31.99 17.06
C MET A 460 21.17 -32.89 15.82
N GLU A 461 20.32 -32.69 14.82
CA GLU A 461 20.23 -33.56 13.65
C GLU A 461 21.22 -33.16 12.54
N ALA A 462 21.41 -31.87 12.31
CA ALA A 462 22.20 -31.33 11.21
C ALA A 462 23.40 -30.47 11.64
N GLY A 463 23.53 -30.16 12.95
CA GLY A 463 24.64 -29.36 13.45
C GLY A 463 25.98 -30.08 13.42
N VAL A 464 27.03 -29.34 13.07
CA VAL A 464 28.41 -29.83 12.92
C VAL A 464 29.23 -29.43 14.15
N ASP A 465 30.16 -30.28 14.57
CA ASP A 465 31.09 -29.96 15.67
C ASP A 465 32.28 -29.16 15.14
N TYR A 466 32.63 -28.10 15.86
CA TYR A 466 33.73 -27.21 15.56
C TYR A 466 34.61 -26.98 16.78
N ARG A 467 35.89 -26.68 16.54
CA ARG A 467 36.79 -26.11 17.55
C ARG A 467 37.23 -24.74 17.13
N LYS A 468 37.35 -23.83 18.10
CA LYS A 468 38.04 -22.57 17.88
C LYS A 468 39.53 -22.87 17.80
N TYR A 469 40.19 -22.49 16.71
CA TYR A 469 41.62 -22.76 16.51
C TYR A 469 42.49 -21.49 16.56
N GLN A 470 41.87 -20.32 16.35
CA GLN A 470 42.62 -19.08 16.29
C GLN A 470 43.01 -18.61 17.70
N ILE A 471 44.31 -18.36 17.87
CA ILE A 471 44.88 -17.78 19.09
C ILE A 471 44.26 -16.40 19.33
N ILE A 472 43.91 -16.10 20.58
CA ILE A 472 43.44 -14.77 20.98
C ILE A 472 44.52 -14.04 21.76
N LYS A 473 44.39 -12.72 21.88
CA LYS A 473 45.11 -11.94 22.88
C LYS A 473 44.15 -11.59 24.01
N ALA A 474 44.60 -11.69 25.25
CA ALA A 474 43.81 -11.20 26.37
C ALA A 474 44.67 -10.47 27.40
N ARG A 475 44.02 -9.59 28.16
CA ARG A 475 44.58 -8.95 29.35
C ARG A 475 43.51 -8.82 30.42
N ALA A 476 43.94 -8.63 31.66
CA ALA A 476 43.02 -8.24 32.72
C ALA A 476 42.30 -6.92 32.35
N ALA A 477 40.98 -6.91 32.49
CA ALA A 477 40.15 -5.74 32.28
C ALA A 477 40.28 -4.77 33.45
N LYS A 478 40.15 -3.46 33.17
CA LYS A 478 40.02 -2.46 34.23
C LYS A 478 38.57 -2.46 34.70
N LYS A 479 38.34 -2.33 36.02
CA LYS A 479 36.97 -2.24 36.54
C LYS A 479 36.25 -1.03 35.92
N GLY A 480 35.08 -1.25 35.34
CA GLY A 480 34.30 -0.22 34.64
C GLY A 480 34.81 0.09 33.23
N GLU A 481 35.70 -0.72 32.67
CA GLU A 481 36.14 -0.59 31.29
C GLU A 481 35.01 -0.99 30.34
N GLU A 482 34.61 -0.06 29.48
CA GLU A 482 33.65 -0.33 28.41
C GLU A 482 34.38 -0.91 27.19
N VAL A 483 33.90 -2.03 26.70
CA VAL A 483 34.35 -2.64 25.45
C VAL A 483 33.18 -2.64 24.49
N VAL A 484 33.38 -1.97 23.37
CA VAL A 484 32.41 -1.90 22.27
C VAL A 484 32.81 -2.91 21.21
N SER A 485 31.91 -3.84 20.87
CA SER A 485 32.06 -4.63 19.65
C SER A 485 31.44 -3.86 18.48
N VAL A 486 32.16 -3.78 17.37
CA VAL A 486 31.74 -3.06 16.15
C VAL A 486 31.79 -4.05 14.99
N VAL A 487 30.66 -4.22 14.31
CA VAL A 487 30.53 -5.03 13.09
C VAL A 487 30.36 -4.12 11.86
N ALA A 488 30.33 -4.72 10.67
CA ALA A 488 30.23 -3.98 9.40
C ALA A 488 28.98 -3.07 9.30
N SER A 489 27.90 -3.40 10.03
CA SER A 489 26.64 -2.64 10.07
C SER A 489 26.57 -1.57 11.17
N GLY A 490 27.52 -1.52 12.11
CA GLY A 490 27.51 -0.55 13.21
C GLY A 490 27.96 -1.13 14.55
N ARG A 491 27.61 -0.43 15.64
CA ARG A 491 27.87 -0.82 17.04
C ARG A 491 26.99 -2.03 17.42
N GLU A 492 27.60 -3.16 17.77
CA GLU A 492 26.87 -4.41 18.08
C GLU A 492 26.52 -4.53 19.57
N THR A 493 27.51 -4.45 20.48
CA THR A 493 27.26 -4.53 21.93
C THR A 493 28.17 -3.60 22.73
N VAL A 494 27.77 -3.28 23.97
CA VAL A 494 28.57 -2.49 24.92
C VAL A 494 28.62 -3.21 26.25
N ASN A 495 29.74 -3.88 26.51
CA ASN A 495 29.93 -4.59 27.75
C ASN A 495 30.80 -3.79 28.72
N VAL A 496 30.42 -3.76 29.99
CA VAL A 496 31.17 -3.09 31.06
C VAL A 496 31.88 -4.13 31.93
N ALA A 497 33.20 -4.02 32.04
CA ALA A 497 34.01 -5.00 32.74
C ALA A 497 33.84 -4.92 34.27
N ASN A 498 33.61 -6.07 34.88
CA ASN A 498 33.70 -6.24 36.32
C ASN A 498 35.15 -6.49 36.75
N LYS A 499 35.38 -6.38 38.06
CA LYS A 499 36.69 -6.68 38.64
C LYS A 499 36.98 -8.18 38.48
N GLY A 500 38.07 -8.51 37.80
CA GLY A 500 38.50 -9.89 37.56
C GLY A 500 38.14 -10.42 36.17
N ASP A 501 37.51 -9.59 35.34
CA ASP A 501 37.24 -9.94 33.95
C ASP A 501 38.48 -9.75 33.07
N TYR A 502 38.44 -10.34 31.88
CA TYR A 502 39.46 -10.22 30.86
C TYR A 502 38.88 -9.52 29.63
N VAL A 503 39.67 -8.60 29.04
CA VAL A 503 39.42 -8.10 27.69
C VAL A 503 40.09 -9.07 26.73
N VAL A 504 39.31 -9.67 25.85
CA VAL A 504 39.76 -10.60 24.82
C VAL A 504 39.71 -9.92 23.46
N GLU A 505 40.77 -10.08 22.66
CA GLU A 505 40.88 -9.59 21.30
C GLU A 505 41.10 -10.78 20.35
N ASN A 506 40.13 -11.02 19.46
CA ASN A 506 40.29 -11.99 18.38
C ASN A 506 41.41 -11.50 17.42
N GLN A 507 42.16 -12.43 16.82
CA GLN A 507 43.20 -12.07 15.84
C GLN A 507 42.71 -12.14 14.38
N THR A 508 41.41 -11.87 14.19
CA THR A 508 40.72 -11.76 12.89
C THR A 508 41.08 -10.47 12.17
N GLY A 509 40.63 -10.32 10.92
CA GLY A 509 40.76 -9.05 10.18
C GLY A 509 40.12 -7.84 10.90
N ALA A 510 39.07 -8.09 11.68
CA ALA A 510 38.32 -7.08 12.44
C ALA A 510 38.96 -6.73 13.81
N LYS A 511 39.79 -7.64 14.37
CA LYS A 511 40.37 -7.51 15.72
C LYS A 511 39.33 -7.18 16.80
N GLU A 512 38.18 -7.84 16.71
CA GLU A 512 37.05 -7.62 17.60
C GLU A 512 37.44 -7.86 19.07
N ARG A 513 36.90 -7.04 19.97
CA ARG A 513 37.11 -7.14 21.41
C ARG A 513 35.82 -7.39 22.16
N TYR A 514 35.90 -8.26 23.16
CA TYR A 514 34.78 -8.57 24.06
C TYR A 514 35.29 -8.88 25.47
N ILE A 515 34.36 -8.90 26.43
CA ILE A 515 34.65 -9.16 27.85
C ILE A 515 34.29 -10.59 28.20
N VAL A 516 35.18 -11.26 28.91
CA VAL A 516 34.93 -12.60 29.45
C VAL A 516 35.19 -12.57 30.95
N SER A 517 34.22 -13.05 31.74
CA SER A 517 34.40 -13.20 33.19
C SER A 517 35.60 -14.09 33.51
N GLY A 518 36.38 -13.77 34.55
CA GLY A 518 37.58 -14.55 34.92
C GLY A 518 37.34 -16.07 35.01
N ALA A 519 36.24 -16.49 35.64
CA ALA A 519 35.90 -17.91 35.76
C ALA A 519 35.67 -18.61 34.39
N LYS A 520 34.94 -17.96 33.47
CA LYS A 520 34.76 -18.47 32.10
C LYS A 520 36.08 -18.41 31.30
N PHE A 521 36.92 -17.40 31.55
CA PHE A 521 38.18 -17.23 30.83
C PHE A 521 39.16 -18.37 31.15
N GLU A 522 39.37 -18.68 32.43
CA GLU A 522 40.24 -19.77 32.89
C GLU A 522 39.78 -21.15 32.38
N GLN A 523 38.47 -21.35 32.18
CA GLN A 523 37.93 -22.59 31.63
C GLN A 523 38.10 -22.71 30.11
N ARG A 524 38.12 -21.57 29.40
CA ARG A 524 38.06 -21.52 27.94
C ARG A 524 39.42 -21.35 27.28
N TYR A 525 40.43 -20.89 28.01
CA TYR A 525 41.69 -20.43 27.44
C TYR A 525 42.89 -20.91 28.25
N THR A 526 43.90 -21.44 27.56
CA THR A 526 45.19 -21.79 28.16
C THR A 526 46.24 -20.80 27.69
N GLU A 527 46.98 -20.19 28.63
CA GLU A 527 48.03 -19.24 28.30
C GLU A 527 49.14 -19.92 27.48
N GLU A 528 49.58 -19.24 26.42
CA GLU A 528 50.63 -19.75 25.54
C GLU A 528 51.89 -18.89 25.62
N THR A 529 51.79 -17.58 25.38
CA THR A 529 52.95 -16.67 25.39
C THR A 529 52.60 -15.32 26.00
N GLN A 530 53.45 -14.82 26.89
CA GLN A 530 53.31 -13.49 27.46
C GLN A 530 53.80 -12.42 26.47
N LEU A 531 53.04 -11.34 26.29
CA LEU A 531 53.38 -10.20 25.44
C LEU A 531 53.64 -8.94 26.28
N ASP A 532 54.16 -7.89 25.64
CA ASP A 532 54.36 -6.59 26.29
C ASP A 532 53.03 -5.88 26.61
N GLY A 533 53.05 -5.00 27.61
CA GLY A 533 51.91 -4.14 27.94
C GLY A 533 50.75 -4.83 28.67
N GLY A 534 51.01 -6.00 29.27
CA GLY A 534 50.02 -6.74 30.08
C GLY A 534 49.08 -7.64 29.28
N TRP A 535 49.37 -7.85 27.99
CA TRP A 535 48.68 -8.83 27.14
C TRP A 535 49.41 -10.16 27.16
N SER A 536 48.67 -11.25 27.02
CA SER A 536 49.21 -12.59 26.72
C SER A 536 48.41 -13.20 25.56
N THR A 537 49.03 -14.11 24.81
CA THR A 537 48.31 -14.96 23.85
C THR A 537 47.76 -16.19 24.57
N TYR A 538 46.55 -16.61 24.18
CA TYR A 538 45.91 -17.80 24.73
C TYR A 538 45.33 -18.68 23.64
N MET A 539 45.43 -19.98 23.86
CA MET A 539 44.85 -21.01 23.01
C MET A 539 43.44 -21.37 23.52
N PRO A 540 42.39 -21.18 22.71
CA PRO A 540 41.04 -21.61 23.08
C PRO A 540 40.93 -23.13 23.18
N GLN A 541 40.19 -23.61 24.19
CA GLN A 541 39.93 -25.04 24.44
C GLN A 541 38.48 -25.43 24.12
N GLY A 542 37.64 -24.45 23.76
CA GLY A 542 36.21 -24.62 23.55
C GLY A 542 35.88 -25.36 22.26
N ARG A 543 34.94 -26.30 22.36
CA ARG A 543 34.23 -26.90 21.22
C ARG A 543 32.82 -26.38 21.18
N VAL A 544 32.27 -26.24 19.97
CA VAL A 544 30.89 -25.81 19.75
C VAL A 544 30.22 -26.73 18.76
N LYS A 545 28.91 -26.88 18.87
CA LYS A 545 28.07 -27.42 17.79
C LYS A 545 27.43 -26.24 17.09
N GLY A 546 27.62 -26.13 15.78
CA GLY A 546 27.18 -25.02 14.97
C GLY A 546 26.26 -25.44 13.83
N ILE A 547 25.33 -24.57 13.46
CA ILE A 547 24.53 -24.66 12.25
C ILE A 547 24.49 -23.30 11.56
N ALA A 548 24.59 -23.29 10.23
CA ALA A 548 24.49 -22.07 9.45
C ALA A 548 23.04 -21.58 9.40
N VAL A 549 22.85 -20.27 9.43
CA VAL A 549 21.57 -19.61 9.17
C VAL A 549 21.32 -19.69 7.69
N ASP A 550 20.62 -20.73 7.26
CA ASP A 550 20.16 -20.90 5.88
C ASP A 550 18.65 -20.63 5.78
N ARG A 551 18.09 -20.78 4.57
CA ARG A 551 16.65 -20.64 4.36
C ARG A 551 15.81 -21.57 5.22
N GLY A 552 16.31 -22.75 5.56
CA GLY A 552 15.62 -23.68 6.46
C GLY A 552 15.51 -23.08 7.86
N ILE A 553 16.60 -22.54 8.39
CA ILE A 553 16.62 -21.86 9.70
C ILE A 553 15.76 -20.59 9.69
N LEU A 554 15.87 -19.76 8.65
CA LEU A 554 15.03 -18.58 8.49
C LEU A 554 13.55 -18.96 8.53
N ASN A 555 13.15 -20.03 7.85
CA ASN A 555 11.78 -20.54 7.88
C ASN A 555 11.36 -21.08 9.26
N LEU A 556 12.26 -21.65 10.07
CA LEU A 556 11.93 -22.09 11.44
C LEU A 556 11.49 -20.94 12.34
N PHE A 557 12.08 -19.78 12.12
CA PHE A 557 11.80 -18.54 12.85
C PHE A 557 10.91 -17.59 12.09
N ASP A 558 10.37 -18.06 10.97
CA ASP A 558 9.43 -17.30 10.17
C ASP A 558 10.01 -15.98 9.62
N GLN A 559 11.34 -15.92 9.53
CA GLN A 559 12.14 -14.81 9.01
C GLN A 559 12.43 -15.04 7.53
N GLN A 560 12.60 -13.95 6.77
CA GLN A 560 12.80 -14.01 5.32
C GLN A 560 14.04 -13.25 4.86
N GLY A 561 14.91 -12.91 5.80
CA GLY A 561 16.12 -12.12 5.62
C GLY A 561 16.78 -11.96 6.98
N SER A 562 17.39 -10.80 7.23
CA SER A 562 17.95 -10.50 8.54
C SER A 562 16.88 -10.21 9.59
N PHE A 563 17.21 -10.46 10.85
CA PHE A 563 16.31 -10.31 11.99
C PHE A 563 17.11 -10.11 13.28
N TYR A 564 16.41 -9.83 14.39
CA TYR A 564 17.04 -9.72 15.70
C TYR A 564 16.73 -10.93 16.57
N ILE A 565 17.68 -11.34 17.40
CA ILE A 565 17.51 -12.34 18.46
C ILE A 565 17.92 -11.75 19.80
N THR A 566 17.36 -12.23 20.89
CA THR A 566 17.86 -11.93 22.23
C THR A 566 19.01 -12.87 22.56
N ALA A 567 20.22 -12.34 22.73
CA ALA A 567 21.38 -13.09 23.18
C ALA A 567 21.17 -13.66 24.59
N PRO A 568 21.95 -14.68 25.02
CA PRO A 568 21.84 -15.21 26.38
C PRO A 568 22.05 -14.19 27.50
N TRP A 569 22.79 -13.10 27.21
CA TRP A 569 23.01 -11.98 28.15
C TRP A 569 21.94 -10.88 28.08
N GLY A 570 20.89 -11.05 27.27
CA GLY A 570 19.71 -10.20 27.22
C GLY A 570 19.75 -9.06 26.19
N GLU A 571 20.83 -8.92 25.42
CA GLU A 571 20.93 -7.89 24.39
C GLU A 571 20.46 -8.40 23.02
N ALA A 572 19.87 -7.52 22.21
CA ALA A 572 19.48 -7.85 20.85
C ALA A 572 20.70 -7.98 19.93
N GLN A 573 20.77 -9.08 19.17
CA GLN A 573 21.80 -9.32 18.16
C GLN A 573 21.17 -9.41 16.78
N TYR A 574 21.79 -8.74 15.82
CA TYR A 574 21.40 -8.80 14.42
C TYR A 574 21.94 -10.07 13.76
N VAL A 575 21.06 -10.80 13.07
CA VAL A 575 21.34 -12.06 12.40
C VAL A 575 21.17 -11.88 10.90
N GLU A 576 22.15 -12.35 10.13
CA GLU A 576 22.12 -12.37 8.66
C GLU A 576 22.16 -13.81 8.11
N GLU A 577 21.70 -13.98 6.87
CA GLU A 577 21.84 -15.27 6.18
C GLU A 577 23.33 -15.65 6.03
N GLY A 578 23.65 -16.88 6.42
CA GLY A 578 25.00 -17.42 6.42
C GLY A 578 25.77 -17.24 7.73
N ASP A 579 25.23 -16.48 8.70
CA ASP A 579 25.76 -16.47 10.07
C ASP A 579 25.69 -17.86 10.71
N MET A 580 26.35 -18.04 11.85
CA MET A 580 26.39 -19.31 12.55
C MET A 580 25.67 -19.20 13.89
N PHE A 581 24.67 -20.06 14.10
CA PHE A 581 24.14 -20.35 15.43
C PHE A 581 24.94 -21.47 16.05
N VAL A 582 25.49 -21.23 17.24
CA VAL A 582 26.35 -22.18 17.93
C VAL A 582 25.92 -22.40 19.37
N THR A 583 26.13 -23.61 19.88
CA THR A 583 26.04 -23.94 21.31
C THR A 583 27.34 -24.56 21.78
N THR A 584 27.69 -24.36 23.06
CA THR A 584 28.91 -24.93 23.64
C THR A 584 28.80 -26.45 23.83
N LEU A 585 29.93 -27.16 23.65
CA LEU A 585 30.06 -28.59 23.94
C LEU A 585 30.92 -28.83 25.20
N PRO A 586 30.59 -29.83 26.04
CA PRO A 586 29.45 -30.76 25.92
C PRO A 586 28.10 -30.04 26.14
N LEU A 587 27.04 -30.58 25.54
CA LEU A 587 25.70 -30.02 25.66
C LEU A 587 25.24 -30.04 27.12
N GLN A 588 24.69 -28.92 27.58
CA GLN A 588 24.13 -28.74 28.93
C GLN A 588 22.61 -28.64 28.86
N ASP A 589 21.93 -28.88 29.98
CA ASP A 589 20.46 -28.82 30.06
C ASP A 589 19.93 -27.40 29.86
N ASP A 590 20.70 -26.39 30.29
CA ASP A 590 20.50 -24.95 30.10
C ASP A 590 21.16 -24.45 28.81
N MET A 591 20.98 -25.20 27.72
CA MET A 591 21.54 -24.88 26.40
C MET A 591 21.28 -23.42 25.99
N GLU A 592 22.35 -22.72 25.66
CA GLU A 592 22.33 -21.37 25.11
C GLU A 592 22.76 -21.40 23.64
N ILE A 593 22.08 -20.62 22.80
CA ILE A 593 22.47 -20.39 21.41
C ILE A 593 23.13 -19.02 21.31
N TYR A 594 24.27 -18.99 20.63
CA TYR A 594 25.05 -17.80 20.33
C TYR A 594 25.06 -17.58 18.82
N ARG A 595 24.95 -16.34 18.36
CA ARG A 595 25.20 -15.96 16.97
C ARG A 595 26.67 -15.55 16.80
N ILE A 596 27.31 -16.04 15.74
CA ILE A 596 28.63 -15.60 15.30
C ILE A 596 28.55 -15.24 13.82
N ALA A 597 29.04 -14.06 13.44
CA ALA A 597 29.01 -13.59 12.07
C ALA A 597 29.73 -14.58 11.13
N ARG A 598 29.19 -14.81 9.93
CA ARG A 598 29.73 -15.79 8.95
C ARG A 598 31.23 -15.71 8.75
N LYS A 599 31.72 -14.50 8.44
CA LYS A 599 33.13 -14.23 8.15
C LYS A 599 33.98 -14.53 9.37
N GLU A 600 33.55 -14.06 10.53
CA GLU A 600 34.29 -14.21 11.78
C GLU A 600 34.35 -15.67 12.23
N PHE A 601 33.26 -16.42 12.06
CA PHE A 601 33.25 -17.86 12.29
C PHE A 601 34.25 -18.59 11.38
N SER A 602 34.28 -18.25 10.08
CA SER A 602 35.20 -18.87 9.12
C SER A 602 36.68 -18.56 9.38
N GLU A 603 36.99 -17.47 10.07
CA GLU A 603 38.36 -17.09 10.45
C GLU A 603 38.81 -17.71 11.78
N THR A 604 37.86 -18.17 12.62
CA THR A 604 38.15 -18.56 14.02
C THR A 604 37.85 -20.03 14.34
N TYR A 605 36.98 -20.70 13.57
CA TYR A 605 36.54 -22.08 13.82
C TYR A 605 36.84 -23.02 12.65
N GLU A 606 37.18 -24.26 12.98
CA GLU A 606 37.33 -25.36 12.02
C GLU A 606 36.50 -26.57 12.47
N SER A 607 35.95 -27.31 11.50
CA SER A 607 35.16 -28.52 11.78
C SER A 607 36.03 -29.64 12.33
N ILE A 608 35.48 -30.46 13.24
CA ILE A 608 36.17 -31.59 13.88
C ILE A 608 35.65 -32.93 13.33
#